data_AF-A0A8J6GHP0-F1
#
_entry.id   AF-A0A8J6GHP0-F1
#
_cell.length_a   1.000
_cell.length_b   1.000
_cell.length_c   1.000
_cell.angle_alpha   90.00
_cell.angle_beta   90.00
_cell.angle_gamma   90.00
#
_symmetry.space_group_name_H-M   'P 1'
#
loop_
_entity.id
_entity.type
_entity.pdbx_description
1 polymer ?
#
loop_
_entity_poly.entity_id
_entity_poly.type
_entity_poly.pdbx_seq_one_letter_code
_entity_poly.pdbx_strand_id
1 'polypeptide(L)'
;MAMTEEQHKSVIIDCSGPQPQFYNAGSNRFCEDWMQAFLHGVEAGNPFLFRQVLENFKLKAIQDTNNLKRFIRQAEMNHYALFKCYMFLKNCGSGDILLKIVKVEHEEMPEAKSVVAVLEEFMREALD
;
A
#
# COMPACT_ATOMS: atom_id res chain seq x y z
N MET A 1 15.92 10.89 8.74
CA MET A 1 15.12 9.81 8.12
C MET A 1 14.74 8.87 9.24
N ALA A 2 13.55 9.01 9.81
CA ALA A 2 13.06 8.11 10.84
C ALA A 2 12.72 6.78 10.15
N MET A 3 13.68 5.85 10.16
CA MET A 3 13.38 4.45 9.92
C MET A 3 12.59 3.98 11.13
N THR A 4 11.26 4.04 11.03
CA THR A 4 10.41 3.29 11.96
C THR A 4 10.85 1.84 11.88
N GLU A 5 11.11 1.22 13.04
CA GLU A 5 11.48 -0.18 13.14
C GLU A 5 10.39 -1.01 12.46
N GLU A 6 10.58 -1.36 11.18
CA GLU A 6 9.72 -2.30 10.50
C GLU A 6 9.85 -3.63 11.24
N GLN A 7 8.78 -4.05 11.92
CA GLN A 7 8.65 -5.43 12.36
C GLN A 7 8.97 -6.33 11.17
N HIS A 8 10.11 -7.03 11.23
CA HIS A 8 10.49 -8.03 10.24
C HIS A 8 9.34 -9.03 10.12
N LYS A 9 8.57 -8.93 9.03
CA LYS A 9 7.52 -9.89 8.74
C LYS A 9 8.21 -11.21 8.43
N SER A 10 7.95 -12.22 9.27
CA SER A 10 8.51 -13.56 9.13
C SER A 10 8.11 -14.20 7.78
N VAL A 11 8.83 -15.23 7.36
CA VAL A 11 8.32 -16.12 6.31
C VAL A 11 7.60 -17.25 7.04
N ILE A 12 6.34 -17.50 6.69
CA ILE A 12 5.59 -18.64 7.23
C ILE A 12 5.99 -19.86 6.40
N ILE A 13 6.58 -20.85 7.05
CA ILE A 13 6.88 -22.14 6.43
C ILE A 13 5.81 -23.11 6.88
N ASP A 14 4.92 -23.51 5.96
CA ASP A 14 3.91 -24.52 6.21
C ASP A 14 4.48 -25.90 5.86
N CYS A 15 4.66 -26.74 6.89
CA CYS A 15 5.15 -28.10 6.78
C CYS A 15 4.03 -29.16 6.95
N SER A 16 2.76 -28.78 6.85
CA SER A 16 1.62 -29.70 6.99
C SER A 16 1.52 -30.73 5.85
N GLY A 17 2.09 -30.40 4.68
CA GLY A 17 2.15 -31.26 3.49
C GLY A 17 3.49 -31.98 3.29
N PRO A 18 3.57 -32.86 2.28
CA PRO A 18 4.80 -33.60 1.95
C PRO A 18 5.93 -32.70 1.41
N GLN A 19 5.61 -31.48 0.96
CA GLN A 19 6.57 -30.45 0.58
C GLN A 19 6.28 -29.16 1.36
N PRO A 20 7.29 -28.58 2.03
CA PRO A 20 7.12 -27.30 2.72
C PRO A 20 6.72 -26.18 1.77
N GLN A 21 5.71 -25.40 2.13
CA GLN A 21 5.30 -24.21 1.38
C GLN A 21 5.74 -22.93 2.11
N PHE A 22 6.14 -21.92 1.34
CA PHE A 22 6.60 -20.65 1.88
C PHE A 22 5.56 -19.57 1.59
N TYR A 23 5.11 -18.87 2.61
CA TYR A 23 4.21 -17.73 2.50
C TYR A 23 4.83 -16.48 3.10
N ASN A 24 4.56 -15.32 2.51
CA ASN A 24 4.91 -14.04 3.12
C ASN A 24 4.05 -13.82 4.37
N ALA A 25 4.63 -13.48 5.53
CA ALA A 25 3.82 -13.11 6.72
C ALA A 25 3.09 -11.76 6.60
N GLY A 26 3.22 -11.08 5.46
CA GLY A 26 2.27 -10.04 5.10
C GLY A 26 2.25 -9.79 3.61
N SER A 27 1.03 -9.58 3.12
CA SER A 27 0.72 -9.21 1.75
C SER A 27 -0.42 -8.20 1.79
N ASN A 28 -0.62 -7.49 0.69
CA ASN A 28 -1.84 -6.75 0.41
C ASN A 28 -2.22 -7.01 -1.06
N ARG A 29 -3.44 -6.60 -1.44
CA ARG A 29 -3.96 -6.84 -2.80
C ARG A 29 -3.02 -6.29 -3.87
N PHE A 30 -2.40 -5.14 -3.63
CA PHE A 30 -1.43 -4.58 -4.56
C PHE A 30 -0.23 -5.52 -4.76
N CYS A 31 0.38 -6.04 -3.69
CA CYS A 31 1.47 -7.01 -3.80
C CYS A 31 1.05 -8.28 -4.56
N GLU A 32 -0.15 -8.80 -4.32
CA GLU A 32 -0.68 -9.99 -5.00
C GLU A 32 -0.90 -9.75 -6.50
N ASP A 33 -1.61 -8.68 -6.86
CA ASP A 33 -1.90 -8.32 -8.24
C ASP A 33 -0.59 -8.16 -9.05
N TRP A 34 0.40 -7.49 -8.47
CA TRP A 34 1.68 -7.26 -9.13
C TRP A 34 2.56 -8.50 -9.18
N MET A 35 2.53 -9.35 -8.15
CA MET A 35 3.25 -10.63 -8.17
C MET A 35 2.72 -11.52 -9.30
N GLN A 36 1.40 -11.59 -9.49
CA GLN A 36 0.80 -12.33 -10.60
C GLN A 36 1.19 -11.73 -11.97
N ALA A 37 1.10 -10.42 -12.12
CA ALA A 37 1.53 -9.75 -13.36
C ALA A 37 3.02 -10.00 -13.70
N PHE A 38 3.85 -10.04 -12.66
CA PHE A 38 5.28 -10.30 -12.79
C PHE A 38 5.56 -11.75 -13.19
N LEU A 39 4.91 -12.73 -12.55
CA LEU A 39 5.05 -14.15 -12.89
C LEU A 39 4.61 -14.43 -14.33
N HIS A 40 3.47 -13.90 -14.77
CA HIS A 40 3.04 -14.00 -16.18
C HIS A 40 4.05 -13.39 -17.15
N GLY A 41 4.70 -12.27 -16.77
CA GLY A 41 5.76 -11.65 -17.57
C GLY A 41 7.02 -12.54 -17.71
N VAL A 42 7.35 -13.30 -16.66
CA VAL A 42 8.46 -14.28 -16.66
C VAL A 42 8.12 -15.49 -17.53
N GLU A 43 6.90 -16.02 -17.42
CA GLU A 43 6.43 -17.14 -18.24
C GLU A 43 6.44 -16.81 -19.74
N ALA A 44 6.16 -15.55 -20.10
CA ALA A 44 6.27 -15.07 -21.47
C ALA A 44 7.72 -15.02 -22.00
N GLY A 45 8.73 -15.16 -21.13
CA GLY A 45 10.15 -15.22 -21.51
C GLY A 45 10.71 -13.93 -22.12
N ASN A 46 10.01 -12.79 -21.98
CA ASN A 46 10.37 -11.53 -22.61
C ASN A 46 10.91 -10.50 -21.60
N PRO A 47 12.23 -10.20 -21.59
CA PRO A 47 12.83 -9.22 -20.69
C PRO A 47 12.24 -7.80 -20.80
N PHE A 48 11.71 -7.44 -21.96
CA PHE A 48 11.06 -6.14 -22.15
C PHE A 48 9.74 -6.06 -21.37
N LEU A 49 8.92 -7.11 -21.42
CA LEU A 49 7.66 -7.17 -20.66
C LEU A 49 7.93 -7.11 -19.16
N PHE A 50 8.96 -7.83 -18.70
CA PHE A 50 9.41 -7.77 -17.32
C PHE A 50 9.76 -6.35 -16.87
N ARG A 51 10.59 -5.64 -17.66
CA ARG A 51 10.93 -4.24 -17.38
C ARG A 51 9.70 -3.35 -17.38
N GLN A 52 8.78 -3.56 -18.33
CA GLN A 52 7.55 -2.78 -18.43
C GLN A 52 6.66 -2.94 -17.18
N VAL A 53 6.52 -4.16 -16.66
CA VAL A 53 5.80 -4.42 -15.40
C VAL A 53 6.43 -3.64 -14.24
N LEU A 54 7.76 -3.67 -14.11
CA LEU A 54 8.48 -2.93 -13.06
C LEU A 54 8.33 -1.41 -13.17
N GLU A 55 8.43 -0.86 -14.37
CA GLU A 55 8.24 0.58 -14.58
C GLU A 55 6.79 1.01 -14.29
N ASN A 56 5.81 0.20 -14.69
CA ASN A 56 4.40 0.45 -14.38
C ASN A 56 4.12 0.41 -12.88
N PHE A 57 4.73 -0.55 -12.16
CA PHE A 57 4.66 -0.64 -10.71
C PHE A 57 5.17 0.66 -10.06
N LYS A 58 6.36 1.09 -10.47
CA LYS A 58 6.99 2.32 -9.96
C LYS A 58 6.11 3.55 -10.23
N LEU A 59 5.60 3.68 -11.44
CA LEU A 59 4.72 4.78 -11.82
C LEU A 59 3.44 4.79 -10.98
N LYS A 60 2.82 3.62 -10.77
CA LYS A 60 1.61 3.50 -9.95
C LYS A 60 1.85 3.91 -8.50
N ALA A 61 2.94 3.45 -7.88
CA ALA A 61 3.28 3.80 -6.50
C ALA A 61 3.51 5.31 -6.33
N ILE A 62 4.20 5.95 -7.28
CA ILE A 62 4.41 7.41 -7.29
C ILE A 62 3.08 8.15 -7.44
N GLN A 63 2.23 7.73 -8.39
CA GLN A 63 0.93 8.35 -8.62
C GLN A 63 0.02 8.25 -7.40
N ASP A 64 -0.07 7.07 -6.80
CA ASP A 64 -0.93 6.83 -5.64
C ASP A 64 -0.48 7.65 -4.42
N THR A 65 0.84 7.74 -4.18
CA THR A 65 1.41 8.58 -3.12
C THR A 65 1.07 10.06 -3.34
N ASN A 66 1.25 10.57 -4.56
CA ASN A 66 0.94 11.97 -4.88
C ASN A 66 -0.55 12.27 -4.79
N ASN A 67 -1.40 11.34 -5.24
CA ASN A 67 -2.86 11.46 -5.12
C ASN A 67 -3.28 11.52 -3.65
N LEU A 68 -2.71 10.65 -2.81
CA LEU A 68 -3.01 10.64 -1.37
C LEU A 68 -2.62 11.96 -0.70
N LYS A 69 -1.40 12.47 -0.95
CA LYS A 69 -0.95 13.78 -0.45
C LYS A 69 -1.91 14.90 -0.82
N ARG A 70 -2.39 14.90 -2.07
CA ARG A 70 -3.35 15.88 -2.56
C ARG A 70 -4.71 15.73 -1.87
N PHE A 71 -5.18 14.50 -1.65
CA PHE A 71 -6.44 14.25 -0.97
C PHE A 71 -6.40 14.66 0.50
N ILE A 72 -5.31 14.40 1.21
CA ILE A 72 -5.14 14.80 2.62
C ILE A 72 -5.26 16.32 2.76
N ARG A 73 -4.54 17.09 1.94
CA ARG A 73 -4.66 18.57 1.94
C ARG A 73 -6.07 19.06 1.67
N GLN A 74 -6.83 18.37 0.82
CA GLN A 74 -8.22 18.74 0.54
C GLN A 74 -9.16 18.36 1.69
N ALA A 75 -8.88 17.23 2.35
CA ALA A 75 -9.67 16.71 3.45
C ALA A 75 -9.60 17.59 4.70
N GLU A 76 -8.52 18.36 4.88
CA GLU A 76 -8.37 19.36 5.95
C GLU A 76 -9.54 20.37 5.99
N MET A 77 -10.11 20.69 4.83
CA MET A 77 -11.16 21.71 4.70
C MET A 77 -12.49 21.15 4.18
N ASN A 78 -12.59 19.86 3.88
CA ASN A 78 -13.74 19.29 3.18
C ASN A 78 -13.99 17.81 3.51
N HIS A 79 -15.09 17.54 4.23
CA HIS A 79 -15.50 16.17 4.57
C HIS A 79 -15.79 15.27 3.36
N TYR A 80 -16.23 15.82 2.23
CA TYR A 80 -16.38 15.04 1.00
C TYR A 80 -15.02 14.65 0.41
N ALA A 81 -14.00 15.50 0.56
CA ALA A 81 -12.64 15.13 0.19
C ALA A 81 -12.06 14.06 1.12
N LEU A 82 -12.38 14.11 2.43
CA LEU A 82 -12.05 13.04 3.37
C LEU A 82 -12.66 11.70 2.96
N PHE A 83 -13.95 11.68 2.60
CA PHE A 83 -14.60 10.47 2.08
C PHE A 83 -13.94 9.93 0.81
N LYS A 84 -13.61 10.81 -0.15
CA LYS A 84 -12.88 10.40 -1.37
C LYS A 84 -11.49 9.84 -1.04
N CYS A 85 -10.80 10.40 -0.05
CA CYS A 85 -9.51 9.90 0.43
C CYS A 85 -9.64 8.48 0.99
N TYR A 86 -10.62 8.25 1.86
CA TYR A 86 -10.94 6.93 2.39
C TYR A 86 -11.27 5.92 1.27
N MET A 87 -12.15 6.29 0.33
CA MET A 87 -12.50 5.43 -0.80
C MET A 87 -11.30 5.12 -1.69
N PHE A 88 -10.37 6.06 -1.86
CA PHE A 88 -9.13 5.82 -2.57
C PHE A 88 -8.25 4.79 -1.84
N LEU A 89 -8.02 4.97 -0.54
CA LEU A 89 -7.21 4.06 0.28
C LEU A 89 -7.76 2.62 0.28
N LYS A 90 -9.09 2.47 0.36
CA LYS A 90 -9.75 1.16 0.30
C LYS A 90 -9.58 0.46 -1.06
N ASN A 91 -9.49 1.24 -2.13
CA ASN A 91 -9.54 0.73 -3.50
C ASN A 91 -8.19 0.68 -4.23
N CYS A 92 -7.13 1.31 -3.71
CA CYS A 92 -5.81 1.25 -4.36
C CYS A 92 -5.03 -0.05 -4.10
N GLY A 93 -5.47 -0.86 -3.13
CA GLY A 93 -4.85 -2.15 -2.80
C GLY A 93 -3.58 -2.08 -1.94
N SER A 94 -2.98 -0.89 -1.79
CA SER A 94 -1.80 -0.60 -0.96
C SER A 94 -2.07 0.46 0.11
N GLY A 95 -3.34 0.68 0.48
CA GLY A 95 -3.77 1.73 1.38
C GLY A 95 -3.11 1.68 2.76
N ASP A 96 -2.83 0.47 3.26
CA ASP A 96 -2.13 0.23 4.53
C ASP A 96 -0.69 0.79 4.53
N ILE A 97 0.02 0.61 3.42
CA ILE A 97 1.38 1.12 3.24
C ILE A 97 1.36 2.62 2.97
N LEU A 98 0.48 3.08 2.08
CA LEU A 98 0.38 4.50 1.75
C LEU A 98 0.04 5.35 2.97
N LEU A 99 -0.86 4.87 3.84
CA LEU A 99 -1.24 5.56 5.08
C LEU A 99 -0.08 5.66 6.07
N LYS A 100 0.75 4.62 6.19
CA LYS A 100 1.98 4.66 7.00
C LYS A 100 2.99 5.68 6.46
N ILE A 101 3.17 5.73 5.14
CA ILE A 101 4.10 6.67 4.50
C ILE A 101 3.70 8.11 4.81
N VAL A 102 2.44 8.48 4.56
CA VAL A 102 1.98 9.86 4.79
C VAL A 102 1.96 10.21 6.28
N LYS A 103 1.76 9.26 7.18
CA LYS A 103 1.87 9.50 8.63
C LYS A 103 3.27 9.96 9.02
N VAL A 104 4.31 9.29 8.50
CA VAL A 104 5.71 9.67 8.74
C VAL A 104 6.04 11.01 8.07
N GLU A 105 5.57 11.23 6.84
CA GLU A 105 5.86 12.47 6.10
C GLU A 105 5.16 13.71 6.70
N HIS A 106 3.98 13.54 7.28
CA HIS A 106 3.18 14.63 7.86
C HIS A 106 3.29 14.71 9.39
N GLU A 107 4.31 14.09 9.98
CA GLU A 107 4.54 14.09 11.43
C GLU A 107 4.74 15.51 12.02
N GLU A 108 5.01 16.53 11.22
CA GLU A 108 5.14 17.92 11.70
C GLU A 108 3.94 18.82 11.33
N MET A 109 2.89 18.27 10.71
CA MET A 109 1.73 19.04 10.23
C MET A 109 0.45 18.69 11.01
N PRO A 110 -0.03 19.54 11.95
CA PRO A 110 -1.15 19.22 12.84
C PRO A 110 -2.48 18.90 12.13
N GLU A 111 -2.81 19.66 11.09
CA GLU A 111 -4.07 19.51 10.34
C GLU A 111 -4.08 18.20 9.54
N ALA A 112 -2.97 17.90 8.87
CA ALA A 112 -2.77 16.63 8.17
C ALA A 112 -2.79 15.43 9.13
N LYS A 113 -2.23 15.57 10.35
CA LYS A 113 -2.30 14.52 11.38
C LYS A 113 -3.72 14.16 11.77
N SER A 114 -4.58 15.16 11.95
CA SER A 114 -5.99 14.92 12.31
C SER A 114 -6.70 14.11 11.22
N VAL A 115 -6.52 14.51 9.96
CA VAL A 115 -7.04 13.77 8.79
C VAL A 115 -6.51 12.34 8.76
N VAL A 116 -5.20 12.14 8.93
CA VAL A 116 -4.57 10.81 8.92
C VAL A 116 -5.10 9.93 10.05
N ALA A 117 -5.29 10.46 11.27
CA ALA A 117 -5.82 9.71 12.40
C ALA A 117 -7.25 9.21 12.14
N VAL A 118 -8.11 10.05 11.58
CA VAL A 118 -9.48 9.66 11.20
C VAL A 118 -9.47 8.59 10.10
N LEU A 119 -8.57 8.72 9.11
CA LEU A 119 -8.42 7.69 8.08
C LEU A 119 -7.91 6.37 8.64
N GLU A 120 -7.00 6.38 9.63
CA GLU A 120 -6.55 5.17 10.32
C GLU A 120 -7.69 4.48 11.06
N GLU A 121 -8.58 5.24 11.69
CA GLU A 121 -9.77 4.70 12.37
C GLU A 121 -10.71 4.01 11.37
N PHE A 122 -11.10 4.71 10.29
CA PHE A 122 -11.99 4.14 9.27
C PHE A 122 -11.38 2.93 8.54
N MET A 123 -10.06 2.91 8.34
CA MET A 123 -9.38 1.78 7.72
C MET A 123 -9.27 0.57 8.66
N ARG A 124 -9.29 0.77 9.99
CA ARG A 124 -9.35 -0.32 10.98
C ARG A 124 -10.75 -0.90 11.09
N GLU A 125 -11.78 -0.06 11.18
CA GLU A 125 -13.18 -0.51 11.29
C GLU A 125 -13.65 -1.32 10.08
N ALA A 126 -13.04 -1.12 8.90
CA ALA A 126 -13.36 -1.90 7.71
C ALA A 126 -12.79 -3.33 7.71
N LEU A 127 -11.96 -3.70 8.69
CA LEU A 127 -11.35 -5.02 8.84
C LEU A 127 -12.07 -5.91 9.88
N ASP A 128 -13.01 -5.34 10.65
CA ASP A 128 -13.95 -6.05 11.53
C ASP A 128 -15.27 -6.39 10.80
#